data_AF-A0A7Z9WCG7-F1
#
_entry.id   AF-A0A7Z9WCG7-F1
#
_cell.length_a   1.000
_cell.length_b   1.000
_cell.length_c   1.000
_cell.angle_alpha   90.00
_cell.angle_beta   90.00
_cell.angle_gamma   90.00
#
_symmetry.space_group_name_H-M   'P 1'
#
loop_
_entity.id
_entity.type
_entity.pdbx_description
1 polymer ?
#
loop_
_entity_poly.entity_id
_entity_poly.type
_entity_poly.pdbx_seq_one_letter_code
_entity_poly.pdbx_strand_id
1 'polypeptide(L)'
;MSFARLDFLADDIGLDTMSTGVAMAVAMDAGYREFGDREAAIQMIEEIPKGTKLGKALGNGPEETGSYFGHYRVPTVKGQSIAAYDPRAMQGNGVTYATSPMGADHTAGNLIGQYLSGNLDPLSTEGQVEASRRAQVSVAALDSIGLCLLAGGAMFSPEGGEAMVRMLSIRLGKELEWEDVMALGRRVLRAEREFNRKAGFTSAHDRLPEMFLKEPLPPHNKVFMIRDQELDKTFDF
;
A
#
# COMPACT_ATOMS: atom_id res chain seq x y z
N MET A 1 14.36 22.42 -5.54
CA MET A 1 14.48 21.88 -6.91
C MET A 1 15.20 20.51 -6.93
N SER A 2 15.09 19.69 -5.87
CA SER A 2 15.68 18.35 -5.75
C SER A 2 14.67 17.25 -6.07
N PHE A 3 13.52 17.27 -5.41
CA PHE A 3 12.49 16.23 -5.53
C PHE A 3 11.91 16.14 -6.94
N ALA A 4 11.54 17.27 -7.56
CA ALA A 4 11.06 17.28 -8.95
C ALA A 4 12.06 16.70 -9.96
N ARG A 5 13.38 16.76 -9.67
CA ARG A 5 14.38 16.12 -10.53
C ARG A 5 14.42 14.61 -10.32
N LEU A 6 14.29 14.13 -9.08
CA LEU A 6 14.22 12.70 -8.78
C LEU A 6 12.96 12.07 -9.40
N ASP A 7 11.84 12.78 -9.30
CA ASP A 7 10.56 12.40 -9.92
C ASP A 7 10.69 12.30 -11.45
N PHE A 8 11.22 13.36 -12.09
CA PHE A 8 11.51 13.34 -13.52
C PHE A 8 12.43 12.18 -13.95
N LEU A 9 13.46 11.88 -13.16
CA LEU A 9 14.37 10.76 -13.46
C LEU A 9 13.67 9.41 -13.31
N ALA A 10 12.82 9.24 -12.30
CA ALA A 10 12.05 8.02 -12.15
C ALA A 10 11.10 7.82 -13.34
N ASP A 11 10.42 8.87 -13.79
CA ASP A 11 9.55 8.82 -14.96
C ASP A 11 10.34 8.48 -16.25
N ASP A 12 11.47 9.15 -16.49
CA ASP A 12 12.28 8.96 -17.70
C ASP A 12 12.92 7.57 -17.78
N ILE A 13 13.32 7.01 -16.63
CA ILE A 13 13.91 5.66 -16.55
C ILE A 13 12.81 4.58 -16.53
N GLY A 14 11.60 4.90 -16.08
CA GLY A 14 10.49 3.96 -15.92
C GLY A 14 10.50 3.23 -14.58
N LEU A 15 10.70 3.96 -13.49
CA LEU A 15 10.79 3.44 -12.12
C LEU A 15 9.58 3.85 -11.28
N ASP A 16 9.12 2.96 -10.40
CA ASP A 16 8.19 3.34 -9.32
C ASP A 16 8.89 4.28 -8.33
N THR A 17 8.39 5.51 -8.21
CA THR A 17 8.94 6.53 -7.31
C THR A 17 8.89 6.12 -5.85
N MET A 18 7.86 5.37 -5.43
CA MET A 18 7.74 4.90 -4.04
C MET A 18 8.82 3.88 -3.73
N SER A 19 8.91 2.79 -4.50
CA SER A 19 9.88 1.74 -4.23
C SER A 19 11.32 2.18 -4.46
N THR A 20 11.56 3.05 -5.44
CA THR A 20 12.89 3.66 -5.65
C THR A 20 13.26 4.54 -4.46
N GLY A 21 12.33 5.38 -3.99
CA GLY A 21 12.54 6.22 -2.81
C GLY A 21 12.82 5.40 -1.54
N VAL A 22 12.06 4.32 -1.32
CA VAL A 22 12.27 3.42 -0.17
C VAL A 22 13.60 2.66 -0.29
N ALA A 23 13.96 2.16 -1.47
CA ALA A 23 15.25 1.50 -1.69
C ALA A 23 16.41 2.46 -1.37
N MET A 24 16.36 3.70 -1.86
CA MET A 24 17.35 4.72 -1.55
C MET A 24 17.38 5.06 -0.05
N ALA A 25 16.22 5.12 0.61
CA ALA A 25 16.15 5.35 2.05
C ALA A 25 16.75 4.18 2.86
N VAL A 26 16.53 2.93 2.44
CA VAL A 26 17.16 1.73 3.04
C VAL A 26 18.69 1.81 2.90
N ALA A 27 19.21 2.22 1.73
CA ALA A 27 20.64 2.40 1.53
C ALA A 27 21.21 3.51 2.44
N MET A 28 20.48 4.62 2.62
CA MET A 28 20.87 5.70 3.54
C MET A 28 20.85 5.24 5.00
N ASP A 29 19.82 4.50 5.41
CA ASP A 29 19.69 3.94 6.76
C ASP A 29 20.77 2.90 7.08
N ALA A 30 21.25 2.19 6.05
CA ALA A 30 22.40 1.29 6.13
C ALA A 30 23.76 2.03 6.20
N GLY A 31 23.77 3.37 6.12
CA GLY A 31 24.97 4.19 6.22
C GLY A 31 25.76 4.36 4.91
N TYR A 32 25.20 3.98 3.76
CA TYR A 32 25.86 4.18 2.46
C TYR A 32 26.01 5.67 2.09
N ARG A 33 24.98 6.46 2.45
CA ARG A 33 24.86 7.91 2.25
C ARG A 33 24.06 8.52 3.39
N GLU A 34 24.23 9.82 3.65
CA GLU A 34 23.50 10.50 4.71
C GLU A 34 22.08 10.88 4.27
N PHE A 35 21.12 10.78 5.20
CA PHE A 35 19.79 11.34 4.99
C PHE A 35 19.87 12.85 4.76
N GLY A 36 19.15 13.33 3.74
CA GLY A 36 19.16 14.74 3.35
C GLY A 36 20.24 15.11 2.34
N ASP A 37 21.15 14.19 1.98
CA ASP A 37 22.10 14.41 0.90
C ASP A 37 21.40 14.33 -0.47
N ARG A 38 21.10 15.52 -1.00
CA ARG A 38 20.45 15.70 -2.31
C ARG A 38 21.27 15.10 -3.46
N GLU A 39 22.57 15.38 -3.49
CA GLU A 39 23.40 15.01 -4.65
C GLU A 39 23.63 13.51 -4.66
N ALA A 40 23.81 12.90 -3.48
CA ALA A 40 23.83 11.45 -3.34
C ALA A 40 22.53 10.80 -3.81
N ALA A 41 21.37 11.37 -3.49
CA ALA A 41 20.09 10.84 -3.96
C ALA A 41 20.00 10.82 -5.50
N ILE A 42 20.41 11.92 -6.16
CA ILE A 42 20.43 11.99 -7.63
C ILE A 42 21.41 10.98 -8.22
N GLN A 43 22.61 10.85 -7.64
CA GLN A 43 23.60 9.87 -8.10
C GLN A 43 23.08 8.44 -7.96
N MET A 44 22.39 8.11 -6.87
CA MET A 44 21.85 6.76 -6.65
C MET A 44 20.82 6.36 -7.69
N ILE A 45 19.88 7.23 -8.04
CA ILE A 45 18.90 6.92 -9.09
C ILE A 45 19.54 6.84 -10.48
N GLU A 46 20.53 7.69 -10.77
CA GLU A 46 21.30 7.66 -12.03
C GLU A 46 22.19 6.42 -12.17
N GLU A 47 22.50 5.70 -11.08
CA GLU A 47 23.23 4.43 -11.12
C GLU A 47 22.38 3.26 -11.64
N ILE A 48 21.06 3.31 -11.47
CA ILE A 48 20.13 2.23 -11.86
C ILE A 48 20.27 1.87 -13.36
N PRO A 49 20.12 2.80 -14.33
CA PRO A 49 20.23 2.47 -15.75
C PRO A 49 21.64 2.05 -16.18
N LYS A 50 22.67 2.37 -15.39
CA LYS A 50 24.05 1.93 -15.67
C LYS A 50 24.25 0.43 -15.37
N GLY A 51 23.32 -0.21 -14.64
CA GLY A 51 23.38 -1.63 -14.34
C GLY A 51 24.58 -2.03 -13.47
N THR A 52 25.14 -1.10 -12.70
CA THR A 52 26.19 -1.39 -11.71
C THR A 52 25.64 -2.31 -10.62
N LYS A 53 26.50 -2.89 -9.76
CA LYS A 53 26.02 -3.73 -8.66
C LYS A 53 25.04 -2.98 -7.75
N LEU A 54 25.38 -1.73 -7.43
CA LEU A 54 24.50 -0.83 -6.67
C LEU A 54 23.24 -0.50 -7.48
N GLY A 55 23.37 -0.13 -8.75
CA GLY A 55 22.21 0.19 -9.60
C GLY A 55 21.21 -0.96 -9.70
N LYS A 56 21.69 -2.21 -9.80
CA LYS A 56 20.84 -3.41 -9.77
C LYS A 56 20.18 -3.61 -8.41
N ALA A 57 20.91 -3.41 -7.31
CA ALA A 57 20.33 -3.54 -5.98
C ALA A 57 19.20 -2.54 -5.75
N LEU A 58 19.43 -1.27 -6.10
CA LEU A 58 18.43 -0.20 -6.00
C LEU A 58 17.25 -0.42 -6.96
N GLY A 59 17.53 -0.80 -8.22
CA GLY A 59 16.51 -0.99 -9.25
C GLY A 59 15.62 -2.22 -9.05
N ASN A 60 16.08 -3.23 -8.30
CA ASN A 60 15.27 -4.39 -7.91
C ASN A 60 14.43 -4.15 -6.64
N GLY A 61 14.43 -2.94 -6.11
CA GLY A 61 13.60 -2.53 -4.99
C GLY A 61 14.25 -2.70 -3.62
N PRO A 62 13.51 -2.33 -2.55
CA PRO A 62 14.05 -2.21 -1.21
C PRO A 62 14.44 -3.53 -0.54
N GLU A 63 13.80 -4.67 -0.85
CA GLU A 63 14.23 -5.97 -0.28
C GLU A 63 15.60 -6.38 -0.81
N GLU A 64 15.83 -6.25 -2.12
CA GLU A 64 17.14 -6.49 -2.72
C GLU A 64 18.17 -5.48 -2.22
N THR A 65 17.79 -4.22 -2.05
CA THR A 65 18.67 -3.19 -1.48
C THR A 65 19.07 -3.53 -0.04
N GLY A 66 18.12 -3.94 0.80
CA GLY A 66 18.38 -4.39 2.16
C GLY A 66 19.33 -5.59 2.19
N SER A 67 19.08 -6.59 1.34
CA SER A 67 19.96 -7.76 1.18
C SER A 67 21.39 -7.35 0.77
N TYR A 68 21.52 -6.48 -0.23
CA TYR A 68 22.81 -5.99 -0.73
C TYR A 68 23.66 -5.31 0.35
N PHE A 69 23.03 -4.53 1.23
CA PHE A 69 23.71 -3.84 2.34
C PHE A 69 23.74 -4.65 3.64
N GLY A 70 23.10 -5.81 3.70
CA GLY A 70 22.92 -6.58 4.95
C GLY A 70 22.09 -5.83 6.00
N HIS A 71 21.14 -4.99 5.57
CA HIS A 71 20.32 -4.13 6.41
C HIS A 71 18.94 -4.72 6.64
N TYR A 72 18.51 -4.77 7.91
CA TYR A 72 17.26 -5.44 8.30
C TYR A 72 16.03 -4.52 8.29
N ARG A 73 16.22 -3.19 8.29
CA ARG A 73 15.11 -2.22 8.36
C ARG A 73 14.58 -1.94 6.97
N VAL A 74 13.80 -2.88 6.45
CA VAL A 74 13.21 -2.81 5.12
C VAL A 74 11.68 -2.70 5.25
N PRO A 75 11.08 -1.54 4.94
CA PRO A 75 9.65 -1.32 5.17
C PRO A 75 8.82 -1.81 3.96
N THR A 76 8.76 -3.13 3.78
CA THR A 76 8.02 -3.79 2.69
C THR A 76 7.03 -4.82 3.23
N VAL A 77 6.00 -5.13 2.45
CA VAL A 77 5.15 -6.30 2.63
C VAL A 77 5.01 -7.00 1.29
N LYS A 78 5.34 -8.29 1.23
CA LYS A 78 5.34 -9.10 0.00
C LYS A 78 6.23 -8.52 -1.12
N GLY A 79 7.39 -7.96 -0.79
CA GLY A 79 8.26 -7.30 -1.78
C GLY A 79 7.91 -5.85 -2.09
N GLN A 80 6.66 -5.43 -1.84
CA GLN A 80 6.19 -4.09 -2.16
C GLN A 80 6.44 -3.12 -1.02
N SER A 81 6.98 -1.96 -1.35
CA SER A 81 7.28 -0.87 -0.42
C SER A 81 6.02 -0.28 0.20
N ILE A 82 6.08 0.11 1.48
CA ILE A 82 5.03 0.96 2.04
C ILE A 82 4.95 2.31 1.31
N ALA A 83 3.78 2.93 1.32
CA ALA A 83 3.59 4.29 0.81
C ALA A 83 3.80 5.35 1.91
N ALA A 84 3.46 6.61 1.61
CA ALA A 84 3.68 7.77 2.47
C ALA A 84 2.76 7.87 3.72
N TYR A 85 2.27 6.75 4.24
CA TYR A 85 1.43 6.68 5.44
C TYR A 85 2.06 5.70 6.44
N ASP A 86 2.48 6.19 7.60
CA ASP A 86 3.12 5.31 8.59
C ASP A 86 2.07 4.45 9.32
N PRO A 87 2.14 3.11 9.23
CA PRO A 87 1.12 2.24 9.82
C PRO A 87 1.07 2.34 11.36
N ARG A 88 2.10 2.88 12.01
CA ARG A 88 2.11 3.10 13.47
C ARG A 88 1.16 4.21 13.90
N ALA A 89 0.92 5.19 13.04
CA ALA A 89 -0.01 6.29 13.29
C ALA A 89 -1.31 6.19 12.48
N MET A 90 -1.47 5.17 11.64
CA MET A 90 -2.66 4.93 10.82
C MET A 90 -2.96 3.42 10.81
N GLN A 91 -3.50 2.91 11.93
CA GLN A 91 -3.62 1.48 12.19
C GLN A 91 -4.37 0.73 11.08
N GLY A 92 -5.46 1.26 10.53
CA GLY A 92 -6.19 0.60 9.45
C GLY A 92 -5.47 0.60 8.11
N ASN A 93 -4.61 1.58 7.82
CA ASN A 93 -3.72 1.53 6.66
C ASN A 93 -2.65 0.45 6.86
N GLY A 94 -2.19 0.21 8.09
CA GLY A 94 -1.33 -0.91 8.40
C GLY A 94 -2.00 -2.27 8.15
N VAL A 95 -3.31 -2.41 8.43
CA VAL A 95 -4.08 -3.60 8.02
C VAL A 95 -4.08 -3.75 6.50
N THR A 96 -4.33 -2.68 5.76
CA THR A 96 -4.29 -2.69 4.29
C THR A 96 -2.91 -3.12 3.78
N TYR A 97 -1.83 -2.52 4.28
CA TYR A 97 -0.47 -2.87 3.87
C TYR A 97 -0.13 -4.33 4.17
N ALA A 98 -0.51 -4.83 5.35
CA ALA A 98 -0.27 -6.21 5.73
C ALA A 98 -1.02 -7.16 4.80
N THR A 99 -2.30 -6.90 4.54
CA THR A 99 -3.24 -7.92 4.05
C THR A 99 -3.54 -7.86 2.55
N SER A 100 -3.31 -6.70 1.91
CA SER A 100 -3.52 -6.52 0.47
C SER A 100 -2.85 -7.65 -0.34
N PRO A 101 -3.53 -8.24 -1.33
CA PRO A 101 -2.96 -9.28 -2.17
C PRO A 101 -1.71 -8.84 -2.96
N MET A 102 -1.60 -7.55 -3.29
CA MET A 102 -0.49 -7.00 -4.07
C MET A 102 0.70 -6.50 -3.22
N GLY A 103 0.64 -6.61 -1.89
CA GLY A 103 1.64 -6.04 -0.99
C GLY A 103 1.26 -4.66 -0.46
N ALA A 104 2.22 -3.90 0.07
CA ALA A 104 2.01 -2.67 0.84
C ALA A 104 1.52 -1.46 0.01
N ASP A 105 0.37 -1.56 -0.65
CA ASP A 105 -0.24 -0.49 -1.41
C ASP A 105 -1.37 0.20 -0.63
N HIS A 106 -1.30 1.53 -0.52
CA HIS A 106 -2.30 2.32 0.16
C HIS A 106 -3.57 2.48 -0.65
N THR A 107 -3.47 2.48 -1.99
CA THR A 107 -4.62 2.65 -2.89
C THR A 107 -5.62 1.51 -2.73
N ALA A 108 -5.15 0.32 -2.35
CA ALA A 108 -5.98 -0.85 -2.04
C ALA A 108 -7.02 -0.57 -0.94
N GLY A 109 -6.76 0.36 -0.01
CA GLY A 109 -7.65 0.52 1.14
C GLY A 109 -7.25 1.69 2.03
N ASN A 110 -7.11 2.88 1.45
CA ASN A 110 -6.69 4.08 2.17
C ASN A 110 -7.83 4.63 3.04
N LEU A 111 -7.60 4.81 4.34
CA LEU A 111 -8.60 5.29 5.30
C LEU A 111 -8.43 6.76 5.69
N ILE A 112 -7.55 7.50 5.00
CA ILE A 112 -7.29 8.93 5.29
C ILE A 112 -8.58 9.77 5.39
N GLY A 113 -9.58 9.53 4.53
CA GLY A 113 -10.85 10.23 4.57
C GLY A 113 -11.68 9.94 5.83
N GLN A 114 -11.63 8.71 6.36
CA GLN A 114 -12.29 8.34 7.61
C GLN A 114 -11.62 8.99 8.83
N TYR A 115 -10.29 9.11 8.81
CA TYR A 115 -9.56 9.78 9.88
C TYR A 115 -9.79 11.29 9.87
N LEU A 116 -9.72 11.93 8.70
CA LEU A 116 -9.93 13.38 8.57
C LEU A 116 -11.36 13.82 8.88
N SER A 117 -12.34 12.94 8.65
CA SER A 117 -13.75 13.20 9.00
C SER A 117 -14.08 12.91 10.48
N GLY A 118 -13.14 12.34 11.25
CA GLY A 118 -13.36 11.97 12.64
C GLY A 118 -14.22 10.71 12.84
N ASN A 119 -14.52 9.98 11.76
CA ASN A 119 -15.31 8.75 11.81
C ASN A 119 -14.52 7.55 12.35
N LEU A 120 -13.19 7.62 12.33
CA LEU A 120 -12.30 6.57 12.80
C LEU A 120 -11.06 7.20 13.45
N ASP A 121 -10.67 6.73 14.64
CA ASP A 121 -9.44 7.19 15.30
C ASP A 121 -8.22 6.43 14.76
N PRO A 122 -7.29 7.10 14.03
CA PRO A 122 -6.14 6.43 13.41
C PRO A 122 -5.13 5.85 14.43
N LEU A 123 -5.18 6.30 15.70
CA LEU A 123 -4.29 5.86 16.78
C LEU A 123 -4.88 4.72 17.63
N SER A 124 -6.14 4.33 17.35
CA SER A 124 -6.86 3.22 17.98
C SER A 124 -6.85 1.97 17.10
N THR A 125 -6.99 0.80 17.73
CA THR A 125 -7.19 -0.49 17.03
C THR A 125 -8.65 -0.76 16.68
N GLU A 126 -9.60 -0.08 17.34
CA GLU A 126 -11.03 -0.34 17.21
C GLU A 126 -11.54 0.02 15.82
N GLY A 127 -12.31 -0.89 15.20
CA GLY A 127 -12.93 -0.68 13.89
C GLY A 127 -11.97 -0.72 12.68
N GLN A 128 -10.65 -0.74 12.90
CA GLN A 128 -9.65 -0.60 11.84
C GLN A 128 -9.66 -1.74 10.83
N VAL A 129 -9.78 -2.99 11.31
CA VAL A 129 -9.82 -4.18 10.44
C VAL A 129 -11.07 -4.18 9.56
N GLU A 130 -12.22 -3.86 10.13
CA GLU A 130 -13.48 -3.79 9.37
C GLU A 130 -13.46 -2.64 8.36
N ALA A 131 -12.94 -1.48 8.74
CA ALA A 131 -12.79 -0.33 7.84
C ALA A 131 -11.85 -0.65 6.67
N SER A 132 -10.68 -1.25 6.96
CA SER A 132 -9.73 -1.69 5.93
C SER A 132 -10.35 -2.75 5.00
N ARG A 133 -11.01 -3.78 5.54
CA ARG A 133 -11.74 -4.79 4.76
C ARG A 133 -12.73 -4.15 3.79
N ARG A 134 -13.59 -3.26 4.29
CA ARG A 134 -14.59 -2.58 3.44
C ARG A 134 -13.93 -1.76 2.35
N ALA A 135 -12.88 -1.01 2.69
CA ALA A 135 -12.14 -0.22 1.70
C ALA A 135 -11.52 -1.12 0.62
N GLN A 136 -10.87 -2.22 1.01
CA GLN A 136 -10.29 -3.18 0.08
C GLN A 136 -11.31 -3.82 -0.86
N VAL A 137 -12.48 -4.20 -0.34
CA VAL A 137 -13.57 -4.72 -1.19
C VAL A 137 -14.06 -3.65 -2.16
N SER A 138 -14.27 -2.42 -1.70
CA SER A 138 -14.76 -1.31 -2.52
C SER A 138 -13.77 -0.95 -3.63
N VAL A 139 -12.47 -0.87 -3.31
CA VAL A 139 -11.42 -0.54 -4.30
C VAL A 139 -11.29 -1.66 -5.33
N ALA A 140 -11.24 -2.93 -4.91
CA ALA A 140 -11.18 -4.05 -5.84
C ALA A 140 -12.36 -4.06 -6.83
N ALA A 141 -13.55 -3.65 -6.38
CA ALA A 141 -14.69 -3.47 -7.26
C ALA A 141 -14.50 -2.30 -8.24
N LEU A 142 -14.07 -1.12 -7.77
CA LEU A 142 -13.83 0.05 -8.61
C LEU A 142 -12.76 -0.20 -9.68
N ASP A 143 -11.64 -0.81 -9.31
CA ASP A 143 -10.55 -1.15 -10.24
C ASP A 143 -11.05 -2.12 -11.31
N SER A 144 -11.88 -3.09 -10.93
CA SER A 144 -12.49 -4.04 -11.87
C SER A 144 -13.49 -3.42 -12.83
N ILE A 145 -14.13 -2.32 -12.42
CA ILE A 145 -15.07 -1.55 -13.25
C ILE A 145 -14.30 -0.57 -14.17
N GLY A 146 -13.07 -0.22 -13.81
CA GLY A 146 -12.24 0.73 -14.55
C GLY A 146 -12.51 2.19 -14.22
N LEU A 147 -13.04 2.47 -13.03
CA LEU A 147 -13.25 3.84 -12.56
C LEU A 147 -12.09 4.29 -11.68
N CYS A 148 -11.65 5.53 -11.88
CA CYS A 148 -10.56 6.10 -11.11
C CYS A 148 -10.91 6.19 -9.61
N LEU A 149 -10.02 5.71 -8.75
CA LEU A 149 -10.14 5.78 -7.29
C LEU A 149 -10.41 7.20 -6.79
N LEU A 150 -9.87 8.23 -7.44
CA LEU A 150 -10.06 9.63 -7.05
C LEU A 150 -11.51 10.11 -7.25
N ALA A 151 -12.27 9.49 -8.15
CA ALA A 151 -13.71 9.70 -8.24
C ALA A 151 -14.48 9.00 -7.10
N GLY A 152 -13.83 8.09 -6.36
CA GLY A 152 -14.41 7.31 -5.28
C GLY A 152 -15.08 8.17 -4.21
N GLY A 153 -14.48 9.31 -3.83
CA GLY A 153 -15.09 10.21 -2.84
C GLY A 153 -16.50 10.68 -3.23
N ALA A 154 -16.74 10.92 -4.53
CA ALA A 154 -18.08 11.24 -5.03
C ALA A 154 -18.93 9.98 -5.22
N MET A 155 -18.35 8.87 -5.68
CA MET A 155 -19.09 7.63 -5.97
C MET A 155 -19.51 6.85 -4.71
N PHE A 156 -18.89 7.08 -3.56
CA PHE A 156 -19.26 6.45 -2.29
C PHE A 156 -20.24 7.30 -1.46
N SER A 157 -20.70 8.45 -1.96
CA SER A 157 -21.91 9.07 -1.41
C SER A 157 -23.15 8.27 -1.80
N PRO A 158 -24.28 8.39 -1.08
CA PRO A 158 -25.52 7.72 -1.46
C PRO A 158 -25.92 7.99 -2.91
N GLU A 159 -25.94 9.27 -3.31
CA GLU A 159 -26.34 9.69 -4.65
C GLU A 159 -25.35 9.24 -5.73
N GLY A 160 -24.04 9.28 -5.41
CA GLY A 160 -22.99 8.83 -6.32
C GLY A 160 -23.00 7.32 -6.52
N GLY A 161 -23.28 6.56 -5.45
CA GLY A 161 -23.38 5.11 -5.49
C GLY A 161 -24.57 4.66 -6.33
N GLU A 162 -25.74 5.29 -6.13
CA GLU A 162 -26.92 5.07 -6.98
C GLU A 162 -26.63 5.40 -8.45
N ALA A 163 -25.97 6.53 -8.72
CA ALA A 163 -25.60 6.92 -10.09
C ALA A 163 -24.64 5.90 -10.73
N MET A 164 -23.66 5.40 -9.97
CA MET A 164 -22.72 4.38 -10.45
C MET A 164 -23.44 3.06 -10.77
N VAL A 165 -24.26 2.55 -9.86
CA VAL A 165 -25.01 1.29 -10.05
C VAL A 165 -25.94 1.41 -11.27
N ARG A 166 -26.64 2.55 -11.41
CA ARG A 166 -27.49 2.82 -12.57
C ARG A 166 -26.69 2.87 -13.88
N MET A 167 -25.53 3.52 -13.87
CA MET A 167 -24.63 3.57 -15.04
C MET A 167 -24.21 2.16 -15.47
N LEU A 168 -23.79 1.32 -14.52
CA LEU A 168 -23.40 -0.07 -14.78
C LEU A 168 -24.56 -0.90 -15.31
N SER A 169 -25.75 -0.73 -14.72
CA SER A 169 -26.95 -1.45 -15.13
C SER A 169 -27.31 -1.17 -16.59
N ILE A 170 -27.30 0.11 -16.98
CA ILE A 170 -27.54 0.54 -18.36
C ILE A 170 -26.47 -0.03 -19.30
N ARG A 171 -25.19 0.06 -18.90
CA ARG A 171 -24.08 -0.38 -19.75
C ARG A 171 -24.07 -1.89 -20.01
N LEU A 172 -24.48 -2.69 -19.02
CA LEU A 172 -24.49 -4.15 -19.09
C LEU A 172 -25.84 -4.73 -19.53
N GLY A 173 -26.90 -3.92 -19.59
CA GLY A 173 -28.25 -4.39 -19.91
C GLY A 173 -28.82 -5.33 -18.84
N LYS A 174 -28.38 -5.19 -17.58
CA LYS A 174 -28.80 -6.00 -16.43
C LYS A 174 -29.09 -5.06 -15.26
N GLU A 175 -30.17 -5.31 -14.54
CA GLU A 175 -30.43 -4.62 -13.27
C GLU A 175 -29.42 -5.08 -12.21
N LEU A 176 -28.69 -4.13 -11.63
CA LEU A 176 -27.72 -4.36 -10.57
C LEU A 176 -28.10 -3.56 -9.33
N GLU A 177 -27.70 -4.08 -8.19
CA GLU A 177 -27.75 -3.40 -6.90
C GLU A 177 -26.35 -3.09 -6.39
N TRP A 178 -26.25 -2.25 -5.35
CA TRP A 178 -24.97 -1.97 -4.68
C TRP A 178 -24.24 -3.25 -4.24
N GLU A 179 -25.00 -4.24 -3.77
CA GLU A 179 -24.43 -5.51 -3.32
C GLU A 179 -23.79 -6.32 -4.46
N ASP A 180 -24.26 -6.19 -5.71
CA ASP A 180 -23.61 -6.83 -6.86
C ASP A 180 -22.19 -6.26 -7.07
N VAL A 181 -22.03 -4.95 -6.85
CA VAL A 181 -20.72 -4.26 -6.93
C VAL A 181 -19.80 -4.74 -5.82
N MET A 182 -20.29 -4.81 -4.57
CA MET A 182 -19.49 -5.31 -3.45
C MET A 182 -19.16 -6.81 -3.58
N ALA A 183 -20.08 -7.60 -4.13
CA ALA A 183 -19.86 -9.00 -4.44
C ALA A 183 -18.78 -9.20 -5.50
N LEU A 184 -18.68 -8.30 -6.49
CA LEU A 184 -17.56 -8.30 -7.44
C LEU A 184 -16.22 -8.08 -6.72
N GLY A 185 -16.12 -7.06 -5.87
CA GLY A 185 -14.90 -6.81 -5.10
C GLY A 185 -14.46 -7.99 -4.24
N ARG A 186 -15.40 -8.62 -3.51
CA ARG A 186 -15.11 -9.85 -2.75
C ARG A 186 -14.67 -11.01 -3.64
N ARG A 187 -15.29 -11.18 -4.81
CA ARG A 187 -14.91 -12.23 -5.77
C ARG A 187 -13.49 -12.02 -6.30
N VAL A 188 -13.11 -10.78 -6.59
CA VAL A 188 -11.77 -10.40 -7.06
C VAL A 188 -10.73 -10.71 -5.98
N LEU A 189 -10.94 -10.21 -4.75
CA LEU A 189 -10.03 -10.47 -3.63
C LEU A 189 -9.88 -11.96 -3.32
N ARG A 190 -10.95 -12.76 -3.40
CA ARG A 190 -10.85 -14.22 -3.26
C ARG A 190 -9.99 -14.84 -4.36
N ALA A 191 -10.13 -14.38 -5.61
CA ALA A 191 -9.34 -14.88 -6.73
C ALA A 191 -7.84 -14.52 -6.60
N GLU A 192 -7.53 -13.28 -6.22
CA GLU A 192 -6.17 -12.80 -5.98
C GLU A 192 -5.50 -13.52 -4.81
N ARG A 193 -6.22 -13.72 -3.70
CA ARG A 193 -5.68 -14.48 -2.56
C ARG A 193 -5.49 -15.96 -2.89
N GLU A 194 -6.39 -16.55 -3.67
CA GLU A 194 -6.22 -17.92 -4.15
C GLU A 194 -5.00 -18.05 -5.07
N PHE A 195 -4.76 -17.05 -5.93
CA PHE A 195 -3.54 -16.98 -6.73
C PHE A 195 -2.29 -16.94 -5.82
N ASN A 196 -2.26 -16.04 -4.83
CA ASN A 196 -1.15 -15.92 -3.89
C ASN A 196 -0.91 -17.22 -3.10
N ARG A 197 -1.99 -17.88 -2.65
CA ARG A 197 -1.90 -19.17 -1.96
C ARG A 197 -1.26 -20.24 -2.85
N LYS A 198 -1.62 -20.29 -4.13
CA LYS A 198 -0.98 -21.19 -5.12
C LYS A 198 0.48 -20.83 -5.39
N ALA A 199 0.84 -19.55 -5.27
CA ALA A 199 2.21 -19.06 -5.35
C ALA A 199 3.04 -19.31 -4.06
N GLY A 200 2.43 -19.90 -3.02
CA GLY A 200 3.10 -20.27 -1.77
C GLY A 200 2.90 -19.28 -0.62
N PHE A 201 2.07 -18.25 -0.78
CA PHE A 201 1.83 -17.28 0.27
C PHE A 201 0.94 -17.89 1.35
N THR A 202 1.23 -17.49 2.59
CA THR A 202 0.55 -17.92 3.82
C THR A 202 0.21 -16.68 4.65
N SER A 203 -0.52 -16.85 5.75
CA SER A 203 -0.78 -15.74 6.68
C SER A 203 0.50 -15.09 7.21
N ALA A 204 1.64 -15.80 7.23
CA ALA A 204 2.93 -15.22 7.60
C ALA A 204 3.39 -14.10 6.65
N HIS A 205 2.90 -14.07 5.41
CA HIS A 205 3.17 -13.00 4.44
C HIS A 205 2.22 -11.80 4.59
N ASP A 206 1.17 -11.94 5.43
CA ASP A 206 0.23 -10.87 5.75
C ASP A 206 0.66 -10.15 7.03
N ARG A 207 1.95 -9.78 7.14
CA ARG A 207 2.59 -9.19 8.33
C ARG A 207 3.41 -7.96 7.99
N LEU A 208 3.44 -6.99 8.90
CA LEU A 208 4.31 -5.82 8.80
C LEU A 208 5.73 -6.14 9.32
N PRO A 209 6.77 -5.50 8.77
CA PRO A 209 8.14 -5.56 9.30
C PRO A 209 8.24 -5.20 10.78
N GLU A 210 9.18 -5.84 11.49
CA GLU A 210 9.31 -5.70 12.94
C GLU A 210 9.48 -4.25 13.43
N MET A 211 10.09 -3.38 12.61
CA MET A 211 10.26 -1.96 12.93
C MET A 211 8.93 -1.28 13.26
N PHE A 212 7.84 -1.66 12.60
CA PHE A 212 6.52 -1.10 12.88
C PHE A 212 5.89 -1.64 14.16
N LEU A 213 6.30 -2.82 14.62
CA LEU A 213 5.80 -3.46 15.83
C LEU A 213 6.58 -3.07 17.09
N LYS A 214 7.86 -2.72 16.93
CA LYS A 214 8.80 -2.54 18.05
C LYS A 214 9.23 -1.09 18.27
N GLU A 215 9.20 -0.24 17.24
CA GLU A 215 9.76 1.11 17.33
C GLU A 215 8.67 2.17 17.38
N PRO A 216 8.51 2.85 18.54
CA PRO A 216 7.55 3.94 18.68
C PRO A 216 7.83 5.07 17.69
N LEU A 217 6.77 5.62 17.08
CA LEU A 217 6.83 6.76 16.18
C LEU A 217 6.49 8.08 16.91
N PRO A 218 7.43 9.02 17.07
CA PRO A 218 7.12 10.36 17.57
C PRO A 218 6.17 11.14 16.63
N PRO A 219 5.36 12.08 17.15
CA PRO A 219 5.24 12.46 18.56
C PRO A 219 4.26 11.58 19.35
N HIS A 220 3.46 10.74 18.69
CA HIS A 220 2.44 9.91 19.35
C HIS A 220 3.02 8.73 20.12
N ASN A 221 4.26 8.34 19.82
CA ASN A 221 5.00 7.22 20.40
C ASN A 221 4.20 5.91 20.35
N LYS A 222 3.50 5.68 19.23
CA LYS A 222 2.75 4.47 18.94
C LYS A 222 3.54 3.51 18.06
N VAL A 223 3.20 2.23 18.16
CA VAL A 223 3.59 1.17 17.22
C VAL A 223 2.33 0.68 16.50
N PHE A 224 2.48 -0.22 15.54
CA PHE A 224 1.35 -0.97 15.00
C PHE A 224 0.88 -1.99 16.04
N MET A 225 -0.41 -1.97 16.37
CA MET A 225 -1.00 -2.67 17.53
C MET A 225 -2.04 -3.72 17.15
N ILE A 226 -2.49 -3.79 15.89
CA ILE A 226 -3.42 -4.84 15.45
C ILE A 226 -2.71 -6.19 15.51
N ARG A 227 -3.35 -7.16 16.19
CA ARG A 227 -2.77 -8.50 16.35
C ARG A 227 -2.90 -9.33 15.09
N ASP A 228 -1.98 -10.28 14.93
CA ASP A 228 -1.99 -11.27 13.85
C ASP A 228 -3.33 -11.97 13.67
N GLN A 229 -4.00 -12.40 14.76
CA GLN A 229 -5.29 -13.08 14.66
C GLN A 229 -6.43 -12.16 14.19
N GLU A 230 -6.25 -10.85 14.28
CA GLU A 230 -7.20 -9.86 13.74
C GLU A 230 -6.91 -9.59 12.26
N LEU A 231 -5.63 -9.51 11.88
CA LEU A 231 -5.21 -9.45 10.47
C LEU A 231 -5.69 -10.67 9.68
N ASP A 232 -5.53 -11.87 10.24
CA ASP A 232 -5.91 -13.13 9.58
C ASP A 232 -7.40 -13.21 9.25
N LYS A 233 -8.23 -12.44 9.96
CA LYS A 233 -9.68 -12.38 9.73
C LYS A 233 -10.09 -11.38 8.66
N THR A 234 -9.17 -10.59 8.11
CA THR A 234 -9.49 -9.45 7.22
C THR A 234 -10.35 -9.86 6.02
N PHE A 235 -10.23 -11.10 5.53
CA PHE A 235 -11.02 -11.60 4.41
C PHE A 235 -11.91 -12.81 4.76
N ASP A 236 -12.45 -12.85 5.97
CA ASP A 236 -13.43 -13.86 6.40
C ASP A 236 -14.80 -13.64 5.75
N PHE A 237 -14.88 -13.79 4.42
CA PHE A 237 -16.12 -13.72 3.64
C PHE A 237 -16.19 -14.76 2.53
#